data_AF-A0A6L7TT45-F1
#
_entry.id   AF-A0A6L7TT45-F1
#
_cell.length_a   1.000
_cell.length_b   1.000
_cell.length_c   1.000
_cell.angle_alpha   90.00
_cell.angle_beta   90.00
_cell.angle_gamma   90.00
#
_symmetry.space_group_name_H-M   'P 1'
#
loop_
_entity.id
_entity.type
_entity.pdbx_description
1 polymer ?
#
loop_
_entity_poly.entity_id
_entity_poly.type
_entity_poly.pdbx_seq_one_letter_code
_entity_poly.pdbx_strand_id
1 'polypeptide(L)'
;MSELARFNREPPTTLRGRLERLAELGLADSVSHCMGALGPKPQRRYFPTEQGIRAAAALEPGIRRLLAEQPVSRQWFRLLTERLDAVAVLYHVAALIADADPEGDPVRVDHHRQGPYDLLVTLSQGRSVGILRQGATLPSAHLRYRLRTIENLPVSQRPAVTLVITGSGQATRRAVRTLGHPVEHETIFAATEGEQLAGDHRAVAWQQCGHGMGMEVKIEPRVSLGSIVGSIGWLVDRDARNRRDRTPPAKRQLTPDPYSLYPNNLRAAMPDPPEQGRSCLAVQITRAEKEALDLLAAWPLCTTGQLAGLMGGVTRRRVNQVLLSLTSRSLVRSENQRHVLADDGLRYLAHRDRAAVRIALGRWSASKRRRSRGAAPVIAGTSLRSLDSQLDHQDAINTIAAALSAEAARSDDHHLLELLPTSRSSIGYRYQGADYVIHPDATFWMSYRGDWRPYFLEFERRAVTPRKVRARLKNYPRYFASGWAALDHAGQLPLVLFVFETHDAEESFLRAAGAHRLPICTSNLALINDPGVLREVWRWPPPNAPDRLPLHRLGEGYKNVPSRSRRFRQGSYEET
;
A
#
# COMPACT_ATOMS: atom_id res chain seq x y z
N MET A 1 20.54 8.21 -8.47
CA MET A 1 20.45 9.61 -8.95
C MET A 1 19.85 10.44 -7.82
N SER A 2 20.29 11.68 -7.58
CA SER A 2 19.82 12.48 -6.42
C SER A 2 18.49 13.16 -6.76
N GLU A 3 17.44 12.95 -5.96
CA GLU A 3 16.14 13.62 -6.11
C GLU A 3 16.30 15.15 -6.09
N LEU A 4 17.21 15.64 -5.24
CA LEU A 4 17.53 17.07 -5.10
C LEU A 4 18.15 17.67 -6.38
N ALA A 5 18.85 16.88 -7.19
CA ALA A 5 19.40 17.36 -8.46
C ALA A 5 18.28 17.64 -9.47
N ARG A 6 17.23 16.82 -9.45
CA ARG A 6 16.06 16.98 -10.31
C ARG A 6 15.21 18.18 -9.89
N PHE A 7 15.01 18.40 -8.59
CA PHE A 7 14.29 19.58 -8.09
C PHE A 7 14.95 20.90 -8.49
N ASN A 8 16.29 20.94 -8.45
CA ASN A 8 17.06 22.14 -8.79
C ASN A 8 17.42 22.23 -10.29
N ARG A 9 17.12 21.20 -11.08
CA ARG A 9 17.51 21.08 -12.51
C ARG A 9 19.02 21.18 -12.74
N GLU A 10 19.79 20.54 -11.88
CA GLU A 10 21.25 20.57 -11.92
C GLU A 10 21.84 19.18 -12.24
N PRO A 11 23.04 19.13 -12.85
CA PRO A 11 23.72 17.85 -13.05
C PRO A 11 23.95 17.12 -11.70
N PRO A 12 23.67 15.80 -11.62
CA PRO A 12 23.87 15.04 -10.38
C PRO A 12 25.31 15.08 -9.85
N THR A 13 26.30 15.21 -10.73
CA THR A 13 27.72 15.34 -10.38
C THR A 13 27.99 16.66 -9.67
N THR A 14 27.47 17.78 -10.19
CA THR A 14 27.62 19.11 -9.62
C THR A 14 26.98 19.20 -8.24
N LEU A 15 25.76 18.67 -8.08
CA LEU A 15 25.10 18.67 -6.78
C LEU A 15 25.83 17.77 -5.78
N ARG A 16 26.30 16.58 -6.20
CA ARG A 16 27.07 15.69 -5.34
C ARG A 16 28.34 16.38 -4.82
N GLY A 17 29.12 17.00 -5.71
CA GLY A 17 30.34 17.71 -5.31
C GLY A 17 30.05 18.84 -4.31
N ARG A 18 28.94 19.56 -4.46
CA ARG A 18 28.51 20.57 -3.47
C ARG A 18 28.10 19.95 -2.14
N LEU A 19 27.35 18.86 -2.14
CA LEU A 19 26.96 18.16 -0.91
C LEU A 19 28.17 17.57 -0.18
N GLU A 20 29.14 17.03 -0.92
CA GLU A 20 30.41 16.55 -0.37
C GLU A 20 31.23 17.71 0.21
N ARG A 21 31.33 18.84 -0.48
CA ARG A 21 31.99 20.03 0.05
C ARG A 21 31.30 20.58 1.30
N LEU A 22 29.97 20.60 1.34
CA LEU A 22 29.23 20.97 2.55
C LEU A 22 29.50 20.00 3.70
N ALA A 23 29.69 18.72 3.41
CA ALA A 23 30.07 17.73 4.42
C ALA A 23 31.51 17.93 4.91
N GLU A 24 32.46 18.20 4.01
CA GLU A 24 33.85 18.55 4.35
C GLU A 24 33.94 19.80 5.24
N LEU A 25 33.05 20.77 5.01
CA LEU A 25 32.94 21.99 5.83
C LEU A 25 32.18 21.77 7.15
N GLY A 26 31.71 20.56 7.45
CA GLY A 26 30.92 20.25 8.64
C GLY A 26 29.50 20.85 8.64
N LEU A 27 29.02 21.36 7.50
CA LEU A 27 27.70 21.99 7.35
C LEU A 27 26.60 20.98 6.98
N ALA A 28 26.97 19.82 6.45
CA ALA A 28 26.05 18.73 6.16
C ALA A 28 26.63 17.40 6.64
N ASP A 29 25.77 16.41 6.85
CA ASP A 29 26.16 15.03 7.12
C ASP A 29 25.22 14.09 6.34
N SER A 30 25.49 12.80 6.35
CA SER A 30 24.72 11.82 5.61
C SER A 30 24.55 10.49 6.34
N VAL A 31 23.38 9.87 6.15
CA VAL A 31 23.09 8.52 6.61
C VAL A 31 22.86 7.57 5.45
N SER A 32 23.27 6.32 5.62
CA SER A 32 22.91 5.23 4.71
C SER A 32 21.48 4.79 5.01
N HIS A 33 20.67 4.63 3.97
CA HIS A 33 19.27 4.25 4.06
C HIS A 33 18.95 3.19 3.01
N CYS A 34 18.32 2.11 3.43
CA CYS A 34 17.93 1.00 2.55
C CYS A 34 16.41 0.86 2.56
N MET A 35 15.77 1.01 1.40
CA MET A 35 14.35 0.74 1.24
C MET A 35 14.16 -0.08 -0.02
N GLY A 36 13.56 -1.27 0.12
CA GLY A 36 13.44 -2.22 -0.99
C GLY A 36 12.72 -1.65 -2.22
N ALA A 37 11.74 -0.77 -1.98
CA ALA A 37 10.98 -0.08 -3.01
C ALA A 37 11.84 0.81 -3.93
N LEU A 38 12.96 1.36 -3.42
CA LEU A 38 13.87 2.21 -4.21
C LEU A 38 15.10 1.46 -4.74
N GLY A 39 15.10 0.13 -4.64
CA GLY A 39 16.13 -0.74 -5.19
C GLY A 39 17.04 -1.43 -4.16
N PRO A 40 17.95 -2.29 -4.64
CA PRO A 40 18.75 -3.16 -3.78
C PRO A 40 19.96 -2.48 -3.14
N LYS A 41 20.42 -1.34 -3.68
CA LYS A 41 21.62 -0.66 -3.20
C LYS A 41 21.28 0.35 -2.10
N PRO A 42 22.07 0.42 -1.01
CA PRO A 42 21.93 1.49 -0.02
C PRO A 42 22.01 2.87 -0.66
N GLN A 43 21.16 3.78 -0.20
CA GLN A 43 21.10 5.16 -0.64
C GLN A 43 21.68 6.08 0.42
N ARG A 44 22.29 7.19 -0.01
CA ARG A 44 22.81 8.19 0.90
C ARG A 44 21.80 9.32 1.04
N ARG A 45 21.36 9.60 2.28
CA ARG A 45 20.42 10.67 2.62
C ARG A 45 21.18 11.77 3.35
N TYR A 46 21.25 12.95 2.75
CA TYR A 46 21.94 14.10 3.30
C TYR A 46 21.00 14.93 4.18
N PHE A 47 21.54 15.53 5.24
CA PHE A 47 20.84 16.43 6.13
C PHE A 47 21.80 17.53 6.62
N PRO A 48 21.31 18.74 6.91
CA PRO A 48 22.16 19.80 7.45
C PRO A 48 22.59 19.46 8.89
N THR A 49 23.82 19.80 9.28
CA THR A 49 24.26 19.71 10.69
C THR A 49 23.71 20.89 11.49
N GLU A 50 23.85 20.88 12.83
CA GLU A 50 23.50 22.04 13.63
C GLU A 50 24.25 23.31 13.14
N GLN A 51 25.55 23.18 12.84
CA GLN A 51 26.35 24.26 12.27
C GLN A 51 25.82 24.70 10.91
N GLY A 52 25.42 23.76 10.05
CA GLY A 52 24.79 24.05 8.77
C GLY A 52 23.49 24.83 8.89
N ILE A 53 22.62 24.47 9.84
CA ILE A 53 21.36 25.19 10.09
C ILE A 53 21.66 26.61 10.60
N ARG A 54 22.62 26.77 11.52
CA ARG A 54 23.04 28.09 12.01
C ARG A 54 23.64 28.95 10.89
N ALA A 55 24.46 28.36 10.03
CA ALA A 55 25.05 29.04 8.88
C ALA A 55 23.98 29.50 7.88
N ALA A 56 23.02 28.62 7.54
CA ALA A 56 21.88 28.98 6.70
C ALA A 56 21.04 30.10 7.34
N ALA A 57 20.82 30.03 8.65
CA ALA A 57 20.09 31.06 9.40
C ALA A 57 20.81 32.40 9.51
N ALA A 58 22.13 32.45 9.29
CA ALA A 58 22.90 33.69 9.24
C ALA A 58 22.80 34.39 7.87
N LEU A 59 22.46 33.64 6.82
CA LEU A 59 22.23 34.17 5.46
C LEU A 59 20.83 34.80 5.32
N GLU A 60 19.89 34.41 6.18
CA GLU A 60 18.54 34.98 6.29
C GLU A 60 18.46 35.89 7.53
N PRO A 61 17.58 36.91 7.60
CA PRO A 61 17.49 37.79 8.76
C PRO A 61 16.95 37.05 10.01
N GLY A 62 17.85 36.42 10.78
CA GLY A 62 17.65 35.91 12.14
C GLY A 62 17.12 34.47 12.24
N ILE A 63 17.78 33.64 13.06
CA ILE A 63 17.39 32.25 13.32
C ILE A 63 15.97 32.11 13.89
N ARG A 64 15.51 33.08 14.69
CA ARG A 64 14.13 33.11 15.19
C ARG A 64 13.12 33.31 14.06
N ARG A 65 13.46 34.12 13.05
CA ARG A 65 12.62 34.35 11.87
C ARG A 65 12.62 33.13 10.97
N LEU A 66 13.79 32.52 10.70
CA LEU A 66 13.88 31.25 9.98
C LEU A 66 13.05 30.16 10.68
N LEU A 67 13.20 29.95 11.98
CA LEU A 67 12.42 28.95 12.73
C LEU A 67 10.91 29.25 12.78
N ALA A 68 10.53 30.54 12.71
CA ALA A 68 9.13 30.97 12.69
C ALA A 68 8.47 30.90 11.30
N GLU A 69 9.22 31.21 10.23
CA GLU A 69 8.74 31.30 8.84
C GLU A 69 8.98 30.00 8.05
N GLN A 70 10.07 29.28 8.33
CA GLN A 70 10.50 28.06 7.65
C GLN A 70 10.93 27.00 8.69
N PRO A 71 10.01 26.13 9.11
CA PRO A 71 10.13 25.51 10.42
C PRO A 71 11.06 24.29 10.40
N VAL A 72 12.37 24.51 10.44
CA VAL A 72 13.40 23.52 10.76
C VAL A 72 13.46 23.32 12.29
N SER A 73 12.32 23.02 12.91
CA SER A 73 12.24 22.77 14.35
C SER A 73 12.63 21.34 14.69
N ARG A 74 13.04 21.07 15.94
CA ARG A 74 13.29 19.69 16.42
C ARG A 74 12.12 18.75 16.15
N GLN A 75 10.88 19.23 16.34
CA GLN A 75 9.67 18.46 16.02
C GLN A 75 9.58 18.10 14.53
N TRP A 76 9.89 19.02 13.62
CA TRP A 76 9.81 18.78 12.19
C TRP A 76 10.82 17.75 11.72
N PHE A 77 12.08 17.93 12.14
CA PHE A 77 13.15 17.02 11.76
C PHE A 77 12.84 15.61 12.26
N ARG A 78 12.38 15.48 13.50
CA ARG A 78 11.91 14.22 14.07
C ARG A 78 10.79 13.58 13.25
N LEU A 79 9.78 14.36 12.83
CA LEU A 79 8.69 13.85 12.02
C LEU A 79 9.16 13.34 10.65
N LEU A 80 10.13 14.00 10.03
CA LEU A 80 10.69 13.55 8.76
C LEU A 80 11.52 12.28 8.94
N THR A 81 12.36 12.21 9.97
CA THR A 81 13.20 11.03 10.21
C THR A 81 12.37 9.83 10.62
N GLU A 82 11.37 9.98 11.50
CA GLU A 82 10.42 8.90 11.85
C GLU A 82 9.62 8.39 10.63
N ARG A 83 9.51 9.20 9.57
CA ARG A 83 8.80 8.88 8.32
C ARG A 83 9.73 8.66 7.12
N LEU A 84 11.02 8.45 7.36
CA LEU A 84 12.03 8.50 6.31
C LEU A 84 11.73 7.59 5.12
N ASP A 85 11.21 6.38 5.36
CA ASP A 85 10.81 5.47 4.27
C ASP A 85 9.73 6.09 3.36
N ALA A 86 8.63 6.58 3.93
CA ALA A 86 7.57 7.21 3.13
C ALA A 86 8.03 8.51 2.48
N VAL A 87 8.82 9.32 3.21
CA VAL A 87 9.40 10.57 2.69
C VAL A 87 10.30 10.28 1.48
N ALA A 88 11.11 9.21 1.54
CA ALA A 88 11.96 8.79 0.44
C ALA A 88 11.16 8.37 -0.81
N VAL A 89 10.04 7.64 -0.65
CA VAL A 89 9.12 7.34 -1.77
C VAL A 89 8.54 8.63 -2.35
N LEU A 90 8.03 9.51 -1.49
CA LEU A 90 7.37 10.75 -1.90
C LEU A 90 8.32 11.69 -2.66
N TYR A 91 9.55 11.85 -2.18
CA TYR A 91 10.56 12.64 -2.89
C TYR A 91 10.95 12.01 -4.23
N HIS A 92 11.03 10.69 -4.32
CA HIS A 92 11.30 10.04 -5.60
C HIS A 92 10.20 10.34 -6.62
N VAL A 93 8.93 10.20 -6.23
CA VAL A 93 7.80 10.52 -7.11
C VAL A 93 7.76 12.01 -7.46
N ALA A 94 8.01 12.89 -6.49
CA ALA A 94 8.12 14.32 -6.76
C ALA A 94 9.22 14.63 -7.77
N ALA A 95 10.33 13.90 -7.73
CA ALA A 95 11.45 14.12 -8.65
C ALA A 95 11.09 13.69 -10.07
N LEU A 96 10.28 12.65 -10.23
CA LEU A 96 9.73 12.25 -11.53
C LEU A 96 8.71 13.27 -12.07
N ILE A 97 7.89 13.85 -11.18
CA ILE A 97 6.98 14.95 -11.54
C ILE A 97 7.79 16.17 -11.97
N ALA A 98 8.89 16.48 -11.27
CA ALA A 98 9.77 17.57 -11.64
C ALA A 98 10.40 17.33 -13.01
N ASP A 99 10.93 16.13 -13.28
CA ASP A 99 11.48 15.80 -14.61
C ASP A 99 10.47 16.02 -15.74
N ALA A 100 9.19 15.76 -15.48
CA ALA A 100 8.07 15.92 -16.41
C ALA A 100 7.63 17.38 -16.65
N ASP A 101 8.11 18.36 -15.86
CA ASP A 101 7.75 19.77 -16.05
C ASP A 101 8.54 20.38 -17.22
N PRO A 102 7.89 20.87 -18.30
CA PRO A 102 8.59 21.29 -19.51
C PRO A 102 9.33 22.63 -19.42
N GLU A 103 9.00 23.49 -18.45
CA GLU A 103 9.45 24.90 -18.46
C GLU A 103 10.82 25.15 -17.81
N GLY A 104 11.44 24.12 -17.23
CA GLY A 104 12.85 24.18 -16.80
C GLY A 104 13.14 24.92 -15.48
N ASP A 105 12.16 25.55 -14.83
CA ASP A 105 12.37 26.17 -13.51
C ASP A 105 12.45 25.15 -12.37
N PRO A 106 13.12 25.49 -11.24
CA PRO A 106 13.12 24.68 -10.04
C PRO A 106 11.71 24.44 -9.49
N VAL A 107 11.46 23.20 -9.09
CA VAL A 107 10.15 22.77 -8.56
C VAL A 107 10.19 22.85 -7.04
N ARG A 108 9.13 23.43 -6.45
CA ARG A 108 8.99 23.52 -4.99
C ARG A 108 8.26 22.29 -4.46
N VAL A 109 8.77 21.72 -3.38
CA VAL A 109 8.21 20.52 -2.74
C VAL A 109 7.90 20.80 -1.28
N ASP A 110 6.61 20.83 -0.92
CA ASP A 110 6.14 21.13 0.42
C ASP A 110 5.61 19.86 1.12
N HIS A 111 6.21 19.51 2.26
CA HIS A 111 5.77 18.40 3.10
C HIS A 111 4.71 18.86 4.12
N HIS A 112 3.55 18.20 4.10
CA HIS A 112 2.51 18.47 5.09
C HIS A 112 2.68 17.58 6.32
N ARG A 113 2.92 18.22 7.48
CA ARG A 113 2.98 17.53 8.79
C ARG A 113 1.65 16.86 9.14
N GLN A 114 0.59 17.62 8.93
CA GLN A 114 -0.81 17.30 9.13
C GLN A 114 -1.59 18.01 8.02
N GLY A 115 -2.59 17.35 7.44
CA GLY A 115 -3.25 17.84 6.24
C GLY A 115 -3.70 16.69 5.33
N PRO A 116 -4.56 17.00 4.35
CA PRO A 116 -5.12 16.01 3.46
C PRO A 116 -4.05 15.31 2.62
N TYR A 117 -3.01 16.03 2.18
CA TYR A 117 -1.89 15.55 1.36
C TYR A 117 -0.66 15.15 2.18
N ASP A 118 0.17 14.26 1.64
CA ASP A 118 1.51 13.94 2.17
C ASP A 118 2.58 14.87 1.62
N LEU A 119 2.43 15.25 0.35
CA LEU A 119 3.32 16.16 -0.35
C LEU A 119 2.52 17.05 -1.29
N LEU A 120 2.96 18.28 -1.47
CA LEU A 120 2.51 19.15 -2.54
C LEU A 120 3.73 19.51 -3.41
N VAL A 121 3.61 19.32 -4.72
CA VAL A 121 4.66 19.66 -5.69
C VAL A 121 4.16 20.85 -6.50
N THR A 122 4.80 22.01 -6.36
CA THR A 122 4.48 23.22 -7.13
C THR A 122 5.46 23.36 -8.28
N LEU A 123 4.94 23.27 -9.50
CA LEU A 123 5.68 23.38 -10.75
C LEU A 123 6.06 24.84 -11.06
N SER A 124 6.95 25.02 -12.03
CA SER A 124 7.43 26.30 -12.60
C SER A 124 6.37 27.43 -12.66
N GLN A 125 5.20 27.12 -13.20
CA GLN A 125 4.09 28.07 -13.42
C GLN A 125 3.18 28.30 -12.20
N GLY A 126 3.51 27.77 -11.02
CA GLY A 126 2.64 27.82 -9.84
C GLY A 126 1.52 26.79 -9.83
N ARG A 127 1.45 25.92 -10.85
CA ARG A 127 0.58 24.73 -10.88
C ARG A 127 1.00 23.77 -9.77
N SER A 128 0.06 23.05 -9.16
CA SER A 128 0.38 22.12 -8.07
C SER A 128 -0.21 20.73 -8.23
N VAL A 129 0.58 19.74 -7.83
CA VAL A 129 0.22 18.32 -7.75
C VAL A 129 0.25 17.89 -6.29
N GLY A 130 -0.89 17.47 -5.76
CA GLY A 130 -0.99 16.87 -4.42
C GLY A 130 -0.70 15.37 -4.48
N ILE A 131 0.10 14.86 -3.55
CA ILE A 131 0.41 13.43 -3.45
C ILE A 131 -0.20 12.84 -2.19
N LEU A 132 -0.91 11.73 -2.35
CA LEU A 132 -1.53 10.93 -1.28
C LEU A 132 -0.96 9.53 -1.29
N ARG A 133 -0.22 9.13 -0.26
CA ARG A 133 0.25 7.76 -0.12
C ARG A 133 -0.70 6.93 0.74
N GLN A 134 -1.14 5.79 0.21
CA GLN A 134 -1.83 4.73 0.94
C GLN A 134 -0.83 3.62 1.28
N GLY A 135 -0.14 3.80 2.41
CA GLY A 135 0.84 2.83 2.93
C GLY A 135 0.23 1.48 3.33
N ALA A 136 1.08 0.51 3.63
CA ALA A 136 0.68 -0.87 3.87
C ALA A 136 -0.20 -1.06 5.11
N THR A 137 -0.04 -0.17 6.09
CA THR A 137 -0.81 -0.21 7.33
C THR A 137 -2.17 0.50 7.27
N LEU A 138 -2.49 1.19 6.17
CA LEU A 138 -3.72 1.95 6.05
C LEU A 138 -4.87 1.11 5.45
N PRO A 139 -6.04 1.03 6.11
CA PRO A 139 -7.22 0.40 5.52
C PRO A 139 -7.78 1.28 4.39
N SER A 140 -8.47 0.69 3.42
CA SER A 140 -9.08 1.43 2.30
C SER A 140 -10.09 2.51 2.76
N ALA A 141 -10.73 2.33 3.92
CA ALA A 141 -11.60 3.35 4.52
C ALA A 141 -10.85 4.65 4.89
N HIS A 142 -9.55 4.57 5.19
CA HIS A 142 -8.74 5.76 5.48
C HIS A 142 -8.54 6.64 4.25
N LEU A 143 -8.40 6.03 3.06
CA LEU A 143 -8.33 6.78 1.81
C LEU A 143 -9.62 7.60 1.60
N ARG A 144 -10.80 7.00 1.82
CA ARG A 144 -12.10 7.71 1.74
C ARG A 144 -12.15 8.92 2.67
N TYR A 145 -11.69 8.76 3.91
CA TYR A 145 -11.66 9.85 4.86
C TYR A 145 -10.78 11.01 4.38
N ARG A 146 -9.59 10.72 3.85
CA ARG A 146 -8.68 11.73 3.30
C ARG A 146 -9.26 12.42 2.06
N LEU A 147 -9.85 11.67 1.14
CA LEU A 147 -10.51 12.22 -0.05
C LEU A 147 -11.68 13.13 0.33
N ARG A 148 -12.54 12.72 1.26
CA ARG A 148 -13.60 13.60 1.80
C ARG A 148 -13.04 14.86 2.48
N THR A 149 -11.87 14.75 3.11
CA THR A 149 -11.21 15.92 3.72
C THR A 149 -10.77 16.91 2.63
N ILE A 150 -10.30 16.40 1.49
CA ILE A 150 -9.94 17.19 0.31
C ILE A 150 -11.16 17.85 -0.32
N GLU A 151 -12.23 17.08 -0.50
CA GLU A 151 -13.53 17.58 -1.02
C GLU A 151 -14.10 18.73 -0.19
N ASN A 152 -13.72 18.84 1.10
CA ASN A 152 -14.14 19.89 2.01
C ASN A 152 -13.17 21.09 2.09
N LEU A 153 -12.02 21.07 1.41
CA LEU A 153 -11.10 22.22 1.38
C LEU A 153 -11.66 23.36 0.52
N PRO A 154 -11.36 24.64 0.81
CA PRO A 154 -11.61 25.73 -0.13
C PRO A 154 -10.94 25.43 -1.49
N VAL A 155 -11.60 25.77 -2.61
CA VAL A 155 -11.08 25.49 -3.97
C VAL A 155 -9.67 26.06 -4.18
N SER A 156 -9.40 27.26 -3.68
CA SER A 156 -8.09 27.92 -3.72
C SER A 156 -6.98 27.21 -2.92
N GLN A 157 -7.31 26.17 -2.15
CA GLN A 157 -6.37 25.36 -1.38
C GLN A 157 -6.21 23.94 -1.95
N ARG A 158 -6.92 23.61 -3.04
CA ARG A 158 -6.82 22.32 -3.71
C ARG A 158 -5.77 22.37 -4.82
N PRO A 159 -4.99 21.30 -5.00
CA PRO A 159 -4.14 21.17 -6.17
C PRO A 159 -4.99 20.94 -7.42
N ALA A 160 -4.46 21.31 -8.58
CA ALA A 160 -5.12 21.02 -9.86
C ALA A 160 -5.22 19.51 -10.12
N VAL A 161 -4.23 18.76 -9.63
CA VAL A 161 -4.15 17.31 -9.74
C VAL A 161 -3.83 16.67 -8.40
N THR A 162 -4.49 15.57 -8.11
CA THR A 162 -4.12 14.69 -7.00
C THR A 162 -3.66 13.33 -7.52
N LEU A 163 -2.50 12.90 -7.07
CA LEU A 163 -1.94 11.58 -7.32
C LEU A 163 -2.02 10.71 -6.06
N VAL A 164 -2.81 9.64 -6.12
CA VAL A 164 -2.89 8.62 -5.08
C VAL A 164 -1.89 7.50 -5.37
N ILE A 165 -0.87 7.36 -4.53
CA ILE A 165 0.10 6.26 -4.58
C ILE A 165 -0.40 5.14 -3.67
N THR A 166 -0.62 3.95 -4.22
CA THR A 166 -1.06 2.77 -3.45
C THR A 166 -0.03 1.65 -3.48
N GLY A 167 -0.13 0.70 -2.54
CA GLY A 167 0.83 -0.41 -2.45
C GLY A 167 0.66 -1.54 -3.47
N SER A 168 -0.42 -1.57 -4.27
CA SER A 168 -0.65 -2.62 -5.28
C SER A 168 -1.61 -2.16 -6.39
N GLY A 169 -1.60 -2.81 -7.54
CA GLY A 169 -2.54 -2.58 -8.63
C GLY A 169 -3.99 -2.85 -8.23
N GLN A 170 -4.27 -3.90 -7.46
CA GLN A 170 -5.58 -4.10 -6.83
C GLN A 170 -5.99 -2.94 -5.92
N ALA A 171 -5.07 -2.44 -5.09
CA ALA A 171 -5.34 -1.27 -4.26
C ALA A 171 -5.57 -0.02 -5.11
N THR A 172 -4.85 0.12 -6.23
CA THR A 172 -5.01 1.21 -7.20
C THR A 172 -6.39 1.18 -7.84
N ARG A 173 -6.82 0.05 -8.40
CA ARG A 173 -8.17 -0.10 -9.00
C ARG A 173 -9.26 0.19 -7.97
N ARG A 174 -9.12 -0.30 -6.74
CA ARG A 174 -10.06 -0.01 -5.66
C ARG A 174 -10.04 1.45 -5.23
N ALA A 175 -8.87 2.08 -5.23
CA ALA A 175 -8.73 3.51 -4.99
C ALA A 175 -9.49 4.28 -6.07
N VAL A 176 -9.27 3.98 -7.36
CA VAL A 176 -10.01 4.59 -8.49
C VAL A 176 -11.53 4.51 -8.32
N ARG A 177 -12.08 3.37 -7.90
CA ARG A 177 -13.52 3.24 -7.60
C ARG A 177 -13.98 4.08 -6.40
N THR A 178 -13.08 4.28 -5.46
CA THR A 178 -13.32 4.98 -4.19
C THR A 178 -13.24 6.48 -4.39
N LEU A 179 -12.49 6.94 -5.39
CA LEU A 179 -12.56 8.30 -5.92
C LEU A 179 -14.01 8.46 -6.44
N GLY A 180 -14.84 9.20 -5.69
CA GLY A 180 -16.17 9.62 -6.14
C GLY A 180 -16.03 10.59 -7.31
N HIS A 181 -17.12 11.15 -7.84
CA HIS A 181 -17.08 12.06 -8.99
C HIS A 181 -15.98 13.13 -8.85
N PRO A 182 -15.23 13.43 -9.93
CA PRO A 182 -14.30 14.54 -9.92
C PRO A 182 -15.08 15.78 -9.47
N VAL A 183 -14.59 16.44 -8.42
CA VAL A 183 -15.07 17.76 -8.06
C VAL A 183 -14.69 18.68 -9.22
N GLU A 184 -15.52 19.67 -9.56
CA GLU A 184 -15.44 20.49 -10.79
C GLU A 184 -14.07 21.14 -11.10
N HIS A 185 -13.09 21.06 -10.18
CA HIS A 185 -11.79 21.72 -10.26
C HIS A 185 -10.57 20.82 -9.94
N GLU A 186 -10.73 19.51 -9.72
CA GLU A 186 -9.61 18.60 -9.37
C GLU A 186 -9.68 17.29 -10.16
N THR A 187 -8.58 16.96 -10.85
CA THR A 187 -8.45 15.65 -11.50
C THR A 187 -7.66 14.71 -10.60
N ILE A 188 -8.22 13.52 -10.32
CA ILE A 188 -7.58 12.55 -9.44
C ILE A 188 -7.09 11.34 -10.24
N PHE A 189 -5.83 10.97 -10.01
CA PHE A 189 -5.18 9.80 -10.56
C PHE A 189 -4.77 8.85 -9.44
N ALA A 190 -4.69 7.56 -9.74
CA ALA A 190 -4.11 6.59 -8.83
C ALA A 190 -3.03 5.75 -9.54
N ALA A 191 -1.93 5.46 -8.85
CA ALA A 191 -0.84 4.65 -9.35
C ALA A 191 -0.27 3.74 -8.26
N THR A 192 0.46 2.70 -8.65
CA THR A 192 1.16 1.84 -7.69
C THR A 192 2.51 2.45 -7.30
N GLU A 193 2.93 2.24 -6.04
CA GLU A 193 4.26 2.62 -5.57
C GLU A 193 5.33 1.95 -6.44
N GLY A 194 5.19 0.66 -6.73
CA GLY A 194 6.16 -0.08 -7.56
C GLY A 194 6.35 0.49 -8.97
N GLU A 195 5.27 0.80 -9.70
CA GLU A 195 5.38 1.36 -11.06
C GLU A 195 6.01 2.75 -11.06
N GLN A 196 5.65 3.58 -10.08
CA GLN A 196 6.19 4.94 -9.95
C GLN A 196 7.68 4.92 -9.56
N LEU A 197 8.15 3.90 -8.83
CA LEU A 197 9.56 3.78 -8.47
C LEU A 197 10.40 3.04 -9.53
N ALA A 198 9.78 2.21 -10.38
CA ALA A 198 10.46 1.46 -11.42
C ALA A 198 10.55 2.20 -12.78
N GLY A 199 9.65 3.15 -13.05
CA GLY A 199 9.56 3.86 -14.33
C GLY A 199 10.34 5.18 -14.39
N ASP A 200 10.43 5.75 -15.60
CA ASP A 200 10.67 7.20 -15.78
C ASP A 200 9.31 7.95 -15.80
N HIS A 201 9.27 9.23 -16.20
CA HIS A 201 8.05 10.02 -16.39
C HIS A 201 6.96 9.36 -17.29
N ARG A 202 7.25 8.24 -17.95
CA ARG A 202 6.34 7.36 -18.70
C ARG A 202 5.53 6.40 -17.82
N ALA A 203 5.80 6.36 -16.52
CA ALA A 203 5.05 5.55 -15.56
C ALA A 203 3.56 5.88 -15.59
N VAL A 204 2.76 4.83 -15.55
CA VAL A 204 1.34 4.84 -15.87
C VAL A 204 0.51 5.16 -14.62
N ALA A 205 -0.39 6.13 -14.70
CA ALA A 205 -1.45 6.29 -13.72
C ALA A 205 -2.82 5.97 -14.33
N TRP A 206 -3.71 5.55 -13.45
CA TRP A 206 -5.11 5.31 -13.75
C TRP A 206 -5.87 6.60 -13.50
N GLN A 207 -6.53 7.11 -14.55
CA GLN A 207 -7.39 8.27 -14.45
C GLN A 207 -8.82 7.82 -14.10
N GLN A 208 -9.49 8.60 -13.27
CA GLN A 208 -10.94 8.53 -13.18
C GLN A 208 -11.56 9.34 -14.32
N CYS A 209 -12.31 8.69 -15.21
CA CYS A 209 -13.15 9.37 -16.20
C CYS A 209 -14.63 9.25 -15.78
N GLY A 210 -15.30 10.37 -15.50
CA GLY A 210 -16.76 10.40 -15.42
C GLY A 210 -17.39 11.47 -14.51
N HIS A 211 -18.23 12.32 -15.09
CA HIS A 211 -19.25 13.09 -14.37
C HIS A 211 -20.51 12.23 -14.17
N GLY A 212 -21.11 12.28 -12.97
CA GLY A 212 -22.51 11.87 -12.75
C GLY A 212 -22.73 10.49 -12.15
N MET A 213 -23.54 10.44 -11.09
CA MET A 213 -23.99 9.21 -10.44
C MET A 213 -24.67 8.31 -11.47
N GLY A 214 -24.08 7.16 -11.77
CA GLY A 214 -24.72 6.10 -12.57
C GLY A 214 -24.15 5.85 -13.97
N MET A 215 -23.10 6.55 -14.40
CA MET A 215 -22.42 6.24 -15.67
C MET A 215 -21.23 5.30 -15.44
N GLU A 216 -21.01 4.37 -16.36
CA GLU A 216 -19.86 3.45 -16.37
C GLU A 216 -18.57 4.23 -16.09
N VAL A 217 -17.89 3.91 -14.98
CA VAL A 217 -16.53 4.39 -14.74
C VAL A 217 -15.68 3.76 -15.85
N LYS A 218 -15.43 4.51 -16.92
CA LYS A 218 -14.47 4.11 -17.94
C LYS A 218 -13.10 4.25 -17.31
N ILE A 219 -12.61 3.16 -16.74
CA ILE A 219 -11.24 3.05 -16.25
C ILE A 219 -10.36 2.99 -17.51
N GLU A 220 -9.99 4.13 -18.06
CA GLU A 220 -9.05 4.16 -19.18
C GLU A 220 -7.64 3.85 -18.68
N PRO A 221 -6.99 2.79 -19.17
CA PRO A 221 -5.62 2.53 -18.83
C PRO A 221 -4.72 3.48 -19.62
N ARG A 222 -3.91 4.22 -18.86
CA ARG A 222 -2.55 4.66 -19.19
C ARG A 222 -2.32 6.11 -19.62
N VAL A 223 -2.38 7.01 -18.64
CA VAL A 223 -1.78 8.35 -18.77
C VAL A 223 -0.40 8.33 -18.11
N SER A 224 0.66 8.70 -18.82
CA SER A 224 2.00 8.82 -18.23
C SER A 224 2.06 10.01 -17.27
N LEU A 225 2.94 10.01 -16.27
CA LEU A 225 3.19 11.20 -15.44
C LEU A 225 3.46 12.45 -16.29
N GLY A 226 4.23 12.31 -17.38
CA GLY A 226 4.47 13.39 -18.35
C GLY A 226 3.17 13.92 -18.99
N SER A 227 2.26 13.02 -19.37
CA SER A 227 0.96 13.41 -19.92
C SER A 227 0.05 14.01 -18.85
N ILE A 228 0.12 13.52 -17.60
CA ILE A 228 -0.63 14.10 -16.47
C ILE A 228 -0.18 15.54 -16.26
N VAL A 229 1.13 15.77 -16.12
CA VAL A 229 1.72 17.10 -15.93
C VAL A 229 1.45 18.02 -17.13
N GLY A 230 1.55 17.49 -18.36
CA GLY A 230 1.22 18.22 -19.59
C GLY A 230 -0.28 18.52 -19.75
N SER A 231 -1.17 17.67 -19.20
CA SER A 231 -2.63 17.83 -19.25
C SER A 231 -3.19 18.79 -18.22
N ILE A 232 -2.37 19.22 -17.23
CA ILE A 232 -2.74 20.28 -16.31
C ILE A 232 -2.85 21.56 -17.13
N GLY A 233 -4.07 21.85 -17.62
CA GLY A 233 -4.35 22.99 -18.48
C GLY A 233 -3.96 24.33 -17.84
N TRP A 234 -4.10 25.41 -18.61
CA TRP A 234 -3.85 26.80 -18.21
C TRP A 234 -4.87 27.35 -17.19
N LEU A 235 -5.35 26.51 -16.27
CA LEU A 235 -5.89 26.99 -15.00
C LEU A 235 -4.70 27.50 -14.21
N VAL A 236 -4.26 28.70 -14.59
CA VAL A 236 -3.42 29.57 -13.77
C VAL A 236 -4.14 29.59 -12.42
N ASP A 237 -3.53 28.98 -11.43
CA ASP A 237 -3.86 29.18 -10.03
C ASP A 237 -3.66 30.69 -9.81
N ARG A 238 -4.70 31.49 -10.10
CA ARG A 238 -4.66 32.97 -10.06
C ARG A 238 -4.24 33.43 -8.65
N ASP A 239 -4.45 32.56 -7.66
CA ASP A 239 -4.02 32.70 -6.27
C ASP A 239 -2.62 32.13 -5.98
N ALA A 240 -1.98 31.36 -6.87
CA ALA A 240 -0.58 30.94 -6.70
C ALA A 240 0.39 32.12 -6.77
N ARG A 241 0.05 33.20 -7.49
CA ARG A 241 0.80 34.47 -7.40
C ARG A 241 0.70 35.08 -5.99
N ASN A 242 -0.43 34.90 -5.30
CA ASN A 242 -0.58 35.28 -3.88
C ASN A 242 0.10 34.28 -2.92
N ARG A 243 0.45 33.06 -3.36
CA ARG A 243 1.33 32.15 -2.59
C ARG A 243 2.82 32.50 -2.71
N ARG A 244 3.22 33.25 -3.76
CA ARG A 244 4.57 33.85 -3.87
C ARG A 244 4.73 35.07 -2.98
N ASP A 245 3.62 35.66 -2.52
CA ASP A 245 3.69 36.74 -1.57
C ASP A 245 4.25 36.22 -0.25
N ARG A 246 5.31 36.86 0.21
CA ARG A 246 6.01 36.64 1.48
C ARG A 246 5.13 36.96 2.69
N THR A 247 3.81 36.90 2.55
CA THR A 247 2.90 37.04 3.67
C THR A 247 2.95 35.73 4.44
N PRO A 248 3.52 35.71 5.67
CA PRO A 248 3.38 34.55 6.52
C PRO A 248 1.89 34.23 6.61
N PRO A 249 1.48 32.94 6.56
CA PRO A 249 0.08 32.55 6.55
C PRO A 249 -0.66 33.38 7.60
N ALA A 250 -1.60 34.22 7.14
CA ALA A 250 -2.27 35.24 7.94
C ALA A 250 -2.52 34.68 9.32
N LYS A 251 -1.87 35.26 10.35
CA LYS A 251 -1.77 34.76 11.74
C LYS A 251 -2.92 33.81 12.03
N ARG A 252 -2.75 32.52 11.68
CA ARG A 252 -3.61 31.50 12.25
C ARG A 252 -3.34 31.69 13.72
N GLN A 253 -4.39 32.02 14.48
CA GLN A 253 -4.30 32.01 15.92
C GLN A 253 -3.46 30.79 16.29
N LEU A 254 -2.47 31.02 17.15
CA LEU A 254 -1.76 29.98 17.88
C LEU A 254 -2.79 29.26 18.77
N THR A 255 -3.86 28.70 18.21
CA THR A 255 -4.45 27.51 18.77
C THR A 255 -3.33 26.49 18.69
N PRO A 256 -2.68 26.14 19.81
CA PRO A 256 -1.72 25.05 19.81
C PRO A 256 -2.45 23.88 19.16
N ASP A 257 -1.81 23.26 18.18
CA ASP A 257 -2.32 22.04 17.56
C ASP A 257 -2.89 21.15 18.68
N PRO A 258 -4.22 20.97 18.76
CA PRO A 258 -4.84 20.21 19.85
C PRO A 258 -4.43 18.73 19.79
N TYR A 259 -3.75 18.33 18.72
CA TYR A 259 -3.18 17.01 18.48
C TYR A 259 -1.65 17.00 18.39
N SER A 260 -0.96 18.11 18.67
CA SER A 260 0.51 18.10 18.73
C SER A 260 0.88 17.37 20.02
N LEU A 261 1.27 16.11 19.86
CA LEU A 261 1.78 15.23 20.91
C LEU A 261 3.04 15.77 21.62
N TYR A 262 3.57 16.92 21.20
CA TYR A 262 4.83 17.46 21.67
C TYR A 262 4.67 18.79 22.43
N PRO A 263 5.31 18.93 23.61
CA PRO A 263 5.33 20.16 24.40
C PRO A 263 6.02 21.33 23.68
N ASN A 264 5.70 22.56 24.11
CA ASN A 264 6.16 23.81 23.46
C ASN A 264 7.68 23.93 23.35
N ASN A 265 8.44 23.38 24.29
CA ASN A 265 9.91 23.37 24.28
C ASN A 265 10.49 22.61 23.06
N LEU A 266 9.84 21.55 22.58
CA LEU A 266 10.28 20.82 21.39
C LEU A 266 9.99 21.57 20.08
N ARG A 267 9.09 22.57 20.11
CA ARG A 267 8.79 23.40 18.94
C ARG A 267 9.78 24.55 18.78
N ALA A 268 10.30 25.08 19.89
CA ALA A 268 11.23 26.21 19.92
C ALA A 268 12.72 25.80 19.89
N ALA A 269 13.03 24.53 20.18
CA ALA A 269 14.40 24.03 20.19
C ALA A 269 14.94 23.76 18.78
N MET A 270 16.23 24.05 18.61
CA MET A 270 17.01 23.62 17.46
C MET A 270 17.06 22.08 17.40
N PRO A 271 16.94 21.46 16.22
CA PRO A 271 17.21 20.04 16.07
C PRO A 271 18.70 19.76 16.32
N ASP A 272 18.98 18.58 16.88
CA ASP A 272 20.27 17.87 16.72
C ASP A 272 20.09 16.85 15.59
N PRO A 273 20.55 17.14 14.36
CA PRO A 273 20.31 16.27 13.21
C PRO A 273 21.10 14.95 13.26
N PRO A 274 22.40 14.93 13.62
CA PRO A 274 23.15 13.67 13.80
C PRO A 274 22.51 12.72 14.81
N GLU A 275 22.11 13.21 15.98
CA GLU A 275 21.47 12.38 17.02
C GLU A 275 20.15 11.77 16.51
N GLN A 276 19.31 12.60 15.88
CA GLN A 276 18.00 12.16 15.37
C GLN A 276 18.13 11.19 14.18
N GLY A 277 19.12 11.40 13.31
CA GLY A 277 19.45 10.47 12.23
C GLY A 277 19.88 9.11 12.78
N ARG A 278 20.84 9.10 13.71
CA ARG A 278 21.34 7.86 14.34
C ARG A 278 20.27 7.14 15.15
N SER A 279 19.33 7.87 15.75
CA SER A 279 18.23 7.32 16.55
C SER A 279 17.03 6.86 15.71
N CYS A 280 17.02 7.14 14.41
CA CYS A 280 15.91 6.79 13.54
C CYS A 280 15.88 5.29 13.22
N LEU A 281 14.81 4.59 13.59
CA LEU A 281 14.62 3.18 13.28
C LEU A 281 14.69 2.88 11.77
N ALA A 282 14.20 3.78 10.91
CA ALA A 282 14.19 3.57 9.47
C ALA A 282 15.61 3.44 8.85
N VAL A 283 16.65 4.01 9.48
CA VAL A 283 18.04 3.83 9.03
C VAL A 283 18.75 2.66 9.72
N GLN A 284 18.28 2.25 10.90
CA GLN A 284 18.85 1.14 11.66
C GLN A 284 18.35 -0.23 11.19
N ILE A 285 17.26 -0.26 10.43
CA ILE A 285 16.61 -1.48 9.94
C ILE A 285 16.99 -1.70 8.47
N THR A 286 17.49 -2.89 8.18
CA THR A 286 17.87 -3.37 6.84
C THR A 286 16.64 -3.62 5.95
N ARG A 287 16.87 -3.79 4.65
CA ARG A 287 15.80 -4.12 3.68
C ARG A 287 15.04 -5.39 4.07
N ALA A 288 15.74 -6.47 4.40
CA ALA A 288 15.12 -7.76 4.73
C ALA A 288 14.29 -7.69 6.02
N GLU A 289 14.73 -6.86 6.98
CA GLU A 289 13.97 -6.61 8.20
C GLU A 289 12.71 -5.78 7.94
N LYS A 290 12.76 -4.76 7.07
CA LYS A 290 11.57 -4.01 6.64
C LYS A 290 10.56 -4.92 5.94
N GLU A 291 11.04 -5.77 5.04
CA GLU A 291 10.22 -6.76 4.35
C GLU A 291 9.55 -7.75 5.32
N ALA A 292 10.30 -8.27 6.30
CA ALA A 292 9.74 -9.13 7.33
C ALA A 292 8.69 -8.41 8.20
N LEU A 293 8.91 -7.14 8.57
CA LEU A 293 7.90 -6.34 9.29
C LEU A 293 6.63 -6.13 8.47
N ASP A 294 6.75 -5.87 7.16
CA ASP A 294 5.62 -5.72 6.26
C ASP A 294 4.84 -7.02 6.09
N LEU A 295 5.54 -8.15 5.96
CA LEU A 295 4.93 -9.47 5.91
C LEU A 295 4.25 -9.82 7.22
N LEU A 296 4.85 -9.57 8.38
CA LEU A 296 4.21 -9.82 9.69
C LEU A 296 3.03 -8.88 9.97
N ALA A 297 3.02 -7.68 9.36
CA ALA A 297 1.87 -6.78 9.41
C ALA A 297 0.68 -7.31 8.58
N ALA A 298 0.96 -8.03 7.50
CA ALA A 298 -0.03 -8.61 6.59
C ALA A 298 -0.49 -10.01 7.04
N TRP A 299 0.48 -10.86 7.37
CA TRP A 299 0.38 -12.28 7.72
C TRP A 299 0.89 -12.47 9.16
N PRO A 300 0.08 -12.17 10.17
CA PRO A 300 0.49 -12.30 11.57
C PRO A 300 0.61 -13.78 11.97
N LEU A 301 1.33 -14.03 13.07
CA LEU A 301 1.43 -15.34 13.72
C LEU A 301 2.06 -16.42 12.81
N CYS A 302 2.92 -16.02 11.89
CA CYS A 302 3.65 -16.95 11.02
C CYS A 302 4.75 -17.68 11.80
N THR A 303 4.93 -18.97 11.52
CA THR A 303 6.15 -19.69 11.89
C THR A 303 7.35 -19.17 11.08
N THR A 304 8.57 -19.45 11.53
CA THR A 304 9.78 -19.15 10.74
C THR A 304 9.71 -19.77 9.32
N GLY A 305 9.16 -20.98 9.19
CA GLY A 305 9.02 -21.66 7.90
C GLY A 305 8.02 -20.96 6.97
N GLN A 306 6.88 -20.51 7.49
CA GLN A 306 5.90 -19.75 6.72
C GLN A 306 6.47 -18.39 6.29
N LEU A 307 7.13 -17.66 7.21
CA LEU A 307 7.77 -16.40 6.87
C LEU A 307 8.86 -16.57 5.81
N ALA A 308 9.64 -17.65 5.89
CA ALA A 308 10.63 -18.00 4.88
C ALA A 308 10.01 -18.20 3.49
N GLY A 309 8.86 -18.89 3.41
CA GLY A 309 8.14 -19.07 2.15
C GLY A 309 7.54 -17.76 1.62
N LEU A 310 6.95 -16.95 2.49
CA LEU A 310 6.40 -15.63 2.15
C LEU A 310 7.47 -14.65 1.65
N MET A 311 8.70 -14.75 2.14
CA MET A 311 9.87 -14.00 1.66
C MET A 311 10.46 -14.60 0.36
N GLY A 312 9.65 -15.31 -0.44
CA GLY A 312 10.08 -15.90 -1.71
C GLY A 312 10.98 -17.14 -1.56
N GLY A 313 10.83 -17.91 -0.48
CA GLY A 313 11.57 -19.18 -0.31
C GLY A 313 13.00 -19.02 0.19
N VAL A 314 13.32 -17.94 0.90
CA VAL A 314 14.63 -17.75 1.56
C VAL A 314 14.91 -18.84 2.62
N THR A 315 16.18 -19.05 2.96
CA THR A 315 16.53 -20.08 3.96
C THR A 315 16.04 -19.72 5.36
N ARG A 316 15.62 -20.74 6.14
CA ARG A 316 15.24 -20.55 7.56
C ARG A 316 16.33 -19.87 8.37
N ARG A 317 17.61 -20.16 8.09
CA ARG A 317 18.76 -19.52 8.74
C ARG A 317 18.76 -18.00 8.53
N ARG A 318 18.50 -17.55 7.29
CA ARG A 318 18.45 -16.12 6.97
C ARG A 318 17.29 -15.42 7.68
N VAL A 319 16.13 -16.04 7.71
CA VAL A 319 14.94 -15.51 8.39
C VAL A 319 15.16 -15.44 9.91
N ASN A 320 15.78 -16.46 10.51
CA ASN A 320 16.13 -16.43 11.93
C ASN A 320 17.08 -15.27 12.26
N GLN A 321 18.07 -14.97 11.42
CA GLN A 321 18.94 -13.80 11.62
C GLN A 321 18.15 -12.49 11.62
N VAL A 322 17.23 -12.33 10.67
CA VAL A 322 16.33 -11.17 10.59
C VAL A 322 15.45 -11.06 11.84
N LEU A 323 14.81 -12.16 12.24
CA LEU A 323 13.93 -12.20 13.41
C LEU A 323 14.66 -11.93 14.73
N LEU A 324 15.86 -12.47 14.91
CA LEU A 324 16.69 -12.19 16.10
C LEU A 324 16.99 -10.70 16.21
N SER A 325 17.36 -10.06 15.09
CA SER A 325 17.66 -8.63 15.03
C SER A 325 16.43 -7.74 15.25
N LEU A 326 15.26 -8.14 14.74
CA LEU A 326 13.99 -7.45 15.01
C LEU A 326 13.50 -7.62 16.46
N THR A 327 13.73 -8.80 17.03
CA THR A 327 13.36 -9.12 18.42
C THR A 327 14.23 -8.35 19.42
N SER A 328 15.54 -8.24 19.18
CA SER A 328 16.44 -7.47 20.04
C SER A 328 16.09 -5.97 20.09
N ARG A 329 15.41 -5.47 19.04
CA ARG A 329 14.87 -4.10 18.95
C ARG A 329 13.42 -3.98 19.42
N SER A 330 12.84 -5.04 19.99
CA SER A 330 11.43 -5.09 20.44
C SER A 330 10.40 -4.77 19.34
N LEU A 331 10.73 -5.00 18.07
CA LEU A 331 9.80 -4.77 16.95
C LEU A 331 8.94 -6.00 16.64
N VAL A 332 9.47 -7.19 16.92
CA VAL A 332 8.81 -8.48 16.74
C VAL A 332 8.85 -9.24 18.05
N ARG A 333 7.84 -10.06 18.31
CA ARG A 333 7.77 -11.00 19.42
C ARG A 333 7.52 -12.40 18.91
N SER A 334 8.15 -13.38 19.54
CA SER A 334 7.90 -14.80 19.29
C SER A 334 7.10 -15.42 20.43
N GLU A 335 6.02 -16.14 20.11
CA GLU A 335 5.22 -16.94 21.03
C GLU A 335 4.93 -18.30 20.39
N ASN A 336 5.25 -19.42 21.07
CA ASN A 336 5.01 -20.78 20.57
C ASN A 336 5.49 -21.02 19.11
N GLN A 337 6.75 -20.64 18.82
CA GLN A 337 7.39 -20.71 17.49
C GLN A 337 6.74 -19.83 16.39
N ARG A 338 5.77 -18.99 16.74
CA ARG A 338 5.11 -18.04 15.85
C ARG A 338 5.57 -16.63 16.12
N HIS A 339 5.63 -15.82 15.08
CA HIS A 339 6.13 -14.45 15.12
C HIS A 339 5.00 -13.47 14.83
N VAL A 340 4.98 -12.37 15.58
CA VAL A 340 3.99 -11.30 15.44
C VAL A 340 4.64 -9.96 15.77
N LEU A 341 4.07 -8.87 15.26
CA LEU A 341 4.54 -7.53 15.59
C LEU A 341 4.32 -7.22 17.08
N ALA A 342 5.34 -6.63 17.69
CA ALA A 342 5.21 -5.97 18.98
C ALA A 342 4.63 -4.56 18.82
N ASP A 343 4.24 -3.91 19.92
CA ASP A 343 3.69 -2.55 19.89
C ASP A 343 4.65 -1.54 19.24
N ASP A 344 5.96 -1.67 19.46
CA ASP A 344 6.95 -0.78 18.86
C ASP A 344 7.11 -1.03 17.35
N GLY A 345 6.97 -2.28 16.90
CA GLY A 345 6.91 -2.61 15.48
C GLY A 345 5.68 -1.99 14.81
N LEU A 346 4.51 -2.06 15.44
CA LEU A 346 3.29 -1.42 14.95
C LEU A 346 3.39 0.11 14.96
N ARG A 347 3.96 0.71 16.01
CA ARG A 347 4.22 2.15 16.07
C ARG A 347 5.14 2.58 14.94
N TYR A 348 6.24 1.88 14.75
CA TYR A 348 7.17 2.13 13.64
C TYR A 348 6.43 2.16 12.30
N LEU A 349 5.66 1.11 11.99
CA LEU A 349 4.90 1.06 10.73
C LEU A 349 3.82 2.15 10.63
N ALA A 350 3.17 2.50 11.75
CA ALA A 350 2.19 3.57 11.81
C ALA A 350 2.81 4.94 11.52
N HIS A 351 3.96 5.23 12.14
CA HIS A 351 4.73 6.42 11.85
C HIS A 351 5.14 6.43 10.38
N ARG A 352 5.73 5.33 9.89
CA ARG A 352 6.15 5.14 8.50
C ARG A 352 5.05 5.49 7.49
N ASP A 353 3.84 4.97 7.69
CA ASP A 353 2.73 5.16 6.74
C ASP A 353 1.80 6.33 7.08
N ARG A 354 2.17 7.17 8.06
CA ARG A 354 1.31 8.26 8.58
C ARG A 354 -0.08 7.76 9.02
N ALA A 355 -0.14 6.53 9.51
CA ALA A 355 -1.35 6.00 10.15
C ALA A 355 -1.42 6.51 11.59
N ALA A 356 -2.63 6.76 12.09
CA ALA A 356 -2.79 6.98 13.52
C ALA A 356 -2.35 5.71 14.27
N VAL A 357 -1.45 5.85 15.25
CA VAL A 357 -0.97 4.72 16.06
C VAL A 357 -2.13 3.91 16.62
N ARG A 358 -3.21 4.55 17.08
CA ARG A 358 -4.42 3.87 17.55
C ARG A 358 -5.07 2.97 16.47
N ILE A 359 -5.09 3.42 15.21
CA ILE A 359 -5.64 2.64 14.08
C ILE A 359 -4.72 1.46 13.77
N ALA A 360 -3.40 1.67 13.79
CA ALA A 360 -2.42 0.60 13.57
C ALA A 360 -2.40 -0.43 14.72
N LEU A 361 -2.49 0.01 15.98
CA LEU A 361 -2.63 -0.85 17.15
C LEU A 361 -3.99 -1.57 17.22
N GLY A 362 -4.98 -1.11 16.45
CA GLY A 362 -6.22 -1.85 16.22
C GLY A 362 -6.02 -3.15 15.43
N ARG A 363 -4.83 -3.37 14.84
CA ARG A 363 -4.40 -4.62 14.22
C ARG A 363 -3.92 -5.62 15.29
N TRP A 364 -3.24 -6.66 14.85
CA TRP A 364 -2.66 -7.71 15.68
C TRP A 364 -1.43 -7.19 16.44
N SER A 365 -1.52 -7.04 17.77
CA SER A 365 -0.38 -6.70 18.66
C SER A 365 -0.09 -7.83 19.64
N ALA A 366 1.20 -8.08 19.93
CA ALA A 366 1.63 -9.05 20.92
C ALA A 366 1.39 -8.66 22.40
N SER A 367 0.97 -7.42 22.68
CA SER A 367 0.84 -6.92 24.05
C SER A 367 -0.45 -7.36 24.74
N LYS A 368 -0.33 -8.22 25.76
CA LYS A 368 -1.40 -8.52 26.74
C LYS A 368 -1.70 -7.25 27.55
N ARG A 369 -2.81 -6.56 27.29
CA ARG A 369 -3.25 -5.50 28.22
C ARG A 369 -3.82 -6.15 29.47
N ARG A 370 -3.24 -5.79 30.63
CA ARG A 370 -3.85 -6.10 31.93
C ARG A 370 -5.26 -5.54 31.94
N ARG A 371 -6.23 -6.40 32.24
CA ARG A 371 -7.61 -6.00 32.45
C ARG A 371 -7.70 -5.20 33.75
N SER A 372 -8.59 -4.22 33.81
CA SER A 372 -9.23 -3.87 35.08
C SER A 372 -9.76 -5.17 35.71
N ARG A 373 -9.56 -5.34 37.02
CA ARG A 373 -9.84 -6.57 37.78
C ARG A 373 -11.21 -7.16 37.38
N GLY A 374 -11.23 -8.45 37.01
CA GLY A 374 -12.47 -9.22 36.94
C GLY A 374 -12.68 -10.07 35.69
N ALA A 375 -11.83 -10.02 34.65
CA ALA A 375 -12.06 -10.88 33.51
C ALA A 375 -10.77 -11.25 32.72
N ALA A 376 -10.82 -12.32 31.91
CA ALA A 376 -9.69 -12.90 31.16
C ALA A 376 -8.83 -11.87 30.38
N PRO A 377 -7.50 -12.05 30.26
CA PRO A 377 -6.60 -11.09 29.60
C PRO A 377 -7.10 -10.66 28.22
N VAL A 378 -7.08 -9.35 27.95
CA VAL A 378 -7.41 -8.78 26.64
C VAL A 378 -6.11 -8.31 26.02
N ILE A 379 -5.63 -9.03 25.01
CA ILE A 379 -4.57 -8.56 24.13
C ILE A 379 -5.18 -7.47 23.24
N ALA A 380 -4.55 -6.30 23.16
CA ALA A 380 -5.15 -5.14 22.50
C ALA A 380 -5.04 -5.26 20.97
N GLY A 381 -6.20 -5.39 20.35
CA GLY A 381 -6.45 -5.58 18.93
C GLY A 381 -7.73 -6.39 18.91
N THR A 382 -8.85 -5.82 18.49
CA THR A 382 -10.20 -6.45 18.53
C THR A 382 -10.26 -7.82 17.85
N SER A 383 -9.19 -8.21 17.16
CA SER A 383 -9.09 -9.35 16.31
C SER A 383 -8.23 -10.50 16.88
N LEU A 384 -7.31 -10.33 17.84
CA LEU A 384 -6.43 -11.43 18.26
C LEU A 384 -7.14 -12.57 19.02
N ARG A 385 -8.24 -12.31 19.74
CA ARG A 385 -9.12 -13.38 20.26
C ARG A 385 -9.88 -14.11 19.16
N SER A 386 -10.27 -13.39 18.10
CA SER A 386 -10.83 -14.00 16.89
C SER A 386 -9.76 -14.89 16.24
N LEU A 387 -8.51 -14.41 16.14
CA LEU A 387 -7.39 -15.22 15.66
C LEU A 387 -7.05 -16.38 16.57
N ASP A 388 -7.13 -16.26 17.89
CA ASP A 388 -6.82 -17.39 18.79
C ASP A 388 -7.82 -18.54 18.53
N SER A 389 -9.10 -18.19 18.38
CA SER A 389 -10.18 -19.10 17.96
C SER A 389 -10.10 -19.53 16.48
N GLN A 390 -9.27 -18.85 15.69
CA GLN A 390 -9.06 -19.06 14.26
C GLN A 390 -7.58 -19.39 13.97
N LEU A 391 -6.79 -19.84 14.95
CA LEU A 391 -5.34 -20.01 14.77
C LEU A 391 -5.08 -21.02 13.69
N ASP A 392 -5.75 -22.16 13.78
CA ASP A 392 -5.64 -23.23 12.79
C ASP A 392 -6.06 -22.74 11.40
N HIS A 393 -7.06 -21.85 11.33
CA HIS A 393 -7.51 -21.24 10.07
C HIS A 393 -6.45 -20.30 9.49
N GLN A 394 -5.89 -19.41 10.32
CA GLN A 394 -4.82 -18.50 9.92
C GLN A 394 -3.53 -19.25 9.58
N ASP A 395 -3.20 -20.29 10.32
CA ASP A 395 -2.03 -21.14 10.12
C ASP A 395 -2.13 -21.89 8.79
N ALA A 396 -3.31 -22.42 8.45
CA ALA A 396 -3.57 -23.02 7.15
C ALA A 396 -3.43 -21.99 6.03
N ILE A 397 -4.03 -20.80 6.14
CA ILE A 397 -3.89 -19.74 5.13
C ILE A 397 -2.43 -19.32 4.97
N ASN A 398 -1.71 -19.08 6.08
CA ASN A 398 -0.30 -18.70 6.07
C ASN A 398 0.55 -19.79 5.40
N THR A 399 0.23 -21.06 5.63
CA THR A 399 0.90 -22.21 5.00
C THR A 399 0.68 -22.23 3.50
N ILE A 400 -0.57 -22.09 3.04
CA ILE A 400 -0.90 -22.05 1.61
C ILE A 400 -0.23 -20.84 0.93
N ALA A 401 -0.32 -19.66 1.55
CA ALA A 401 0.29 -18.43 1.05
C ALA A 401 1.84 -18.53 0.97
N ALA A 402 2.47 -19.12 1.99
CA ALA A 402 3.91 -19.34 2.01
C ALA A 402 4.36 -20.35 0.95
N ALA A 403 3.62 -21.46 0.77
CA ALA A 403 3.90 -22.45 -0.27
C ALA A 403 3.78 -21.81 -1.67
N LEU A 404 2.73 -21.04 -1.91
CA LEU A 404 2.49 -20.33 -3.17
C LEU A 404 3.61 -19.38 -3.53
N SER A 405 4.02 -18.56 -2.56
CA SER A 405 5.13 -17.62 -2.75
C SER A 405 6.46 -18.32 -2.99
N ALA A 406 6.76 -19.38 -2.24
CA ALA A 406 8.01 -20.13 -2.38
C ALA A 406 8.11 -20.96 -3.66
N GLU A 407 7.01 -21.54 -4.13
CA GLU A 407 6.98 -22.27 -5.40
C GLU A 407 7.05 -21.33 -6.59
N ALA A 408 6.31 -20.21 -6.58
CA ALA A 408 6.38 -19.22 -7.64
C ALA A 408 7.78 -18.60 -7.76
N ALA A 409 8.44 -18.30 -6.64
CA ALA A 409 9.80 -17.76 -6.64
C ALA A 409 10.86 -18.73 -7.19
N ARG A 410 10.59 -20.05 -7.18
CA ARG A 410 11.48 -21.10 -7.71
C ARG A 410 11.15 -21.50 -9.15
N SER A 411 10.08 -20.95 -9.74
CA SER A 411 9.62 -21.31 -11.07
C SER A 411 9.96 -20.22 -12.07
N ASP A 412 10.52 -20.59 -13.21
CA ASP A 412 10.75 -19.66 -14.32
C ASP A 412 9.46 -19.35 -15.10
N ASP A 413 8.50 -20.27 -15.07
CA ASP A 413 7.23 -20.15 -15.79
C ASP A 413 6.15 -19.40 -15.00
N HIS A 414 6.23 -19.38 -13.66
CA HIS A 414 5.21 -18.81 -12.81
C HIS A 414 5.66 -17.48 -12.19
N HIS A 415 4.78 -16.48 -12.21
CA HIS A 415 4.99 -15.26 -11.44
C HIS A 415 3.78 -14.93 -10.59
N LEU A 416 4.02 -14.71 -9.31
CA LEU A 416 3.02 -14.33 -8.32
C LEU A 416 3.06 -12.81 -8.10
N LEU A 417 1.89 -12.18 -8.15
CA LEU A 417 1.72 -10.77 -7.79
C LEU A 417 0.59 -10.60 -6.77
N GLU A 418 0.72 -9.57 -5.95
CA GLU A 418 -0.35 -9.08 -5.06
C GLU A 418 -0.94 -10.16 -4.14
N LEU A 419 -0.12 -11.01 -3.54
CA LEU A 419 -0.58 -11.95 -2.50
C LEU A 419 -1.00 -11.18 -1.25
N LEU A 420 -2.31 -10.91 -1.13
CA LEU A 420 -2.92 -10.05 -0.11
C LEU A 420 -3.81 -10.87 0.84
N PRO A 421 -3.72 -10.63 2.16
CA PRO A 421 -4.57 -11.27 3.17
C PRO A 421 -5.97 -10.64 3.22
N THR A 422 -6.92 -11.29 3.91
CA THR A 422 -8.33 -10.81 4.12
C THR A 422 -8.44 -9.33 4.47
N SER A 423 -7.57 -8.86 5.37
CA SER A 423 -7.57 -7.48 5.86
C SER A 423 -7.30 -6.44 4.75
N ARG A 424 -6.69 -6.87 3.65
CA ARG A 424 -6.38 -6.06 2.47
C ARG A 424 -7.14 -6.51 1.23
N SER A 425 -7.74 -7.69 1.24
CA SER A 425 -8.45 -8.27 0.10
C SER A 425 -9.96 -8.08 0.14
N SER A 426 -10.54 -7.63 1.25
CA SER A 426 -11.99 -7.38 1.38
C SER A 426 -12.52 -6.43 0.30
N ILE A 427 -13.61 -6.82 -0.37
CA ILE A 427 -14.18 -6.10 -1.51
C ILE A 427 -15.60 -5.67 -1.19
N GLY A 428 -15.80 -4.36 -1.03
CA GLY A 428 -17.13 -3.75 -1.02
C GLY A 428 -17.61 -3.50 -2.45
N TYR A 429 -18.88 -3.82 -2.72
CA TYR A 429 -19.52 -3.66 -4.02
C TYR A 429 -21.01 -3.35 -3.86
N ARG A 430 -21.61 -2.75 -4.89
CA ARG A 430 -23.06 -2.48 -4.93
C ARG A 430 -23.74 -3.42 -5.90
N TYR A 431 -24.88 -3.99 -5.50
CA TYR A 431 -25.70 -4.88 -6.33
C TYR A 431 -27.17 -4.61 -6.04
N GLN A 432 -27.97 -4.34 -7.08
CA GLN A 432 -29.40 -4.05 -6.95
C GLN A 432 -29.72 -2.96 -5.90
N GLY A 433 -28.94 -1.87 -5.89
CA GLY A 433 -29.14 -0.73 -4.98
C GLY A 433 -28.64 -0.93 -3.53
N ALA A 434 -28.19 -2.14 -3.15
CA ALA A 434 -27.67 -2.42 -1.82
C ALA A 434 -26.15 -2.63 -1.82
N ASP A 435 -25.51 -2.23 -0.72
CA ASP A 435 -24.07 -2.40 -0.51
C ASP A 435 -23.78 -3.77 0.14
N TYR A 436 -22.83 -4.50 -0.43
CA TYR A 436 -22.41 -5.83 0.00
C TYR A 436 -20.88 -5.89 0.12
N VAL A 437 -20.40 -6.91 0.81
CA VAL A 437 -18.97 -7.17 0.97
C VAL A 437 -18.67 -8.66 0.81
N ILE A 438 -17.58 -8.99 0.11
CA ILE A 438 -16.91 -10.29 0.18
C ILE A 438 -15.59 -10.18 0.95
N HIS A 439 -15.22 -11.24 1.64
CA HIS A 439 -14.02 -11.32 2.47
C HIS A 439 -13.21 -12.57 2.11
N PRO A 440 -12.53 -12.60 0.94
CA PRO A 440 -11.64 -13.71 0.62
C PRO A 440 -10.55 -13.86 1.69
N ASP A 441 -10.18 -15.10 2.03
CA ASP A 441 -9.08 -15.35 2.98
C ASP A 441 -7.75 -14.80 2.44
N ALA A 442 -7.53 -14.94 1.13
CA ALA A 442 -6.49 -14.23 0.40
C ALA A 442 -6.92 -13.93 -1.03
N THR A 443 -6.22 -13.00 -1.67
CA THR A 443 -6.34 -12.74 -3.12
C THR A 443 -4.97 -12.60 -3.71
N PHE A 444 -4.79 -13.04 -4.96
CA PHE A 444 -3.52 -12.92 -5.67
C PHE A 444 -3.73 -12.99 -7.17
N TRP A 445 -2.68 -12.64 -7.91
CA TRP A 445 -2.55 -12.88 -9.34
C TRP A 445 -1.43 -13.87 -9.59
N MET A 446 -1.67 -14.82 -10.48
CA MET A 446 -0.63 -15.73 -10.95
C MET A 446 -0.55 -15.63 -12.45
N SER A 447 0.66 -15.54 -13.00
CA SER A 447 0.90 -15.83 -14.40
C SER A 447 1.51 -17.20 -14.59
N TYR A 448 1.23 -17.78 -15.74
CA TYR A 448 1.97 -18.89 -16.30
C TYR A 448 2.35 -18.54 -17.73
N ARG A 449 3.66 -18.49 -18.03
CA ARG A 449 4.18 -18.11 -19.36
C ARG A 449 3.56 -16.81 -19.91
N GLY A 450 3.36 -15.85 -19.02
CA GLY A 450 2.80 -14.53 -19.34
C GLY A 450 1.27 -14.41 -19.31
N ASP A 451 0.50 -15.50 -19.22
CA ASP A 451 -0.97 -15.43 -19.06
C ASP A 451 -1.34 -15.18 -17.60
N TRP A 452 -1.69 -13.94 -17.27
CA TRP A 452 -2.10 -13.52 -15.93
C TRP A 452 -3.54 -13.90 -15.63
N ARG A 453 -3.80 -14.40 -14.41
CA ARG A 453 -5.15 -14.67 -13.89
C ARG A 453 -5.31 -14.29 -12.43
N PRO A 454 -6.48 -13.75 -12.03
CA PRO A 454 -6.82 -13.43 -10.65
C PRO A 454 -7.39 -14.65 -9.91
N TYR A 455 -7.04 -14.79 -8.63
CA TYR A 455 -7.49 -15.87 -7.77
C TYR A 455 -7.97 -15.33 -6.42
N PHE A 456 -9.05 -15.93 -5.91
CA PHE A 456 -9.55 -15.78 -4.55
C PHE A 456 -9.28 -17.08 -3.81
N LEU A 457 -8.59 -17.01 -2.67
CA LEU A 457 -8.36 -18.15 -1.80
C LEU A 457 -9.37 -18.12 -0.67
N GLU A 458 -9.96 -19.28 -0.39
CA GLU A 458 -10.83 -19.57 0.74
C GLU A 458 -10.35 -20.86 1.39
N PHE A 459 -10.15 -20.84 2.70
CA PHE A 459 -9.85 -22.03 3.48
C PHE A 459 -11.07 -22.41 4.32
N GLU A 460 -11.36 -23.70 4.43
CA GLU A 460 -12.50 -24.17 5.17
C GLU A 460 -12.19 -25.36 6.08
N ARG A 461 -12.50 -25.14 7.36
CA ARG A 461 -12.31 -26.11 8.43
C ARG A 461 -13.61 -26.77 8.87
N ARG A 462 -14.70 -26.00 8.98
CA ARG A 462 -15.94 -26.39 9.68
C ARG A 462 -17.12 -26.62 8.75
N ALA A 463 -17.11 -26.00 7.58
CA ALA A 463 -18.14 -26.14 6.55
C ALA A 463 -17.88 -27.34 5.64
N VAL A 464 -17.89 -28.54 6.23
CA VAL A 464 -17.74 -29.82 5.52
C VAL A 464 -18.98 -30.21 4.70
N THR A 465 -20.04 -29.39 4.71
CA THR A 465 -21.26 -29.63 3.92
C THR A 465 -21.48 -28.52 2.90
N PRO A 466 -22.01 -28.82 1.69
CA PRO A 466 -22.24 -27.82 0.65
C PRO A 466 -23.15 -26.68 1.10
N ARG A 467 -24.10 -26.93 2.02
CA ARG A 467 -24.95 -25.88 2.59
C ARG A 467 -24.13 -24.83 3.35
N LYS A 468 -23.16 -25.26 4.15
CA LYS A 468 -22.30 -24.34 4.91
C LYS A 468 -21.32 -23.61 3.97
N VAL A 469 -20.80 -24.28 2.94
CA VAL A 469 -19.99 -23.63 1.89
C VAL A 469 -20.81 -22.58 1.12
N ARG A 470 -22.06 -22.88 0.75
CA ARG A 470 -23.00 -21.91 0.17
C ARG A 470 -23.24 -20.71 1.07
N ALA A 471 -23.35 -20.91 2.38
CA ALA A 471 -23.52 -19.82 3.34
C ALA A 471 -22.28 -18.92 3.41
N ARG A 472 -21.07 -19.51 3.38
CA ARG A 472 -19.81 -18.77 3.31
C ARG A 472 -19.69 -17.95 2.04
N LEU A 473 -19.99 -18.58 0.89
CA LEU A 473 -19.89 -17.95 -0.43
C LEU A 473 -21.15 -17.16 -0.83
N LYS A 474 -22.11 -16.91 0.07
CA LYS A 474 -23.42 -16.33 -0.27
C LYS A 474 -23.36 -15.01 -1.03
N ASN A 475 -22.32 -14.20 -0.80
CA ASN A 475 -22.13 -12.91 -1.44
C ASN A 475 -21.31 -12.99 -2.74
N TYR A 476 -20.67 -14.12 -3.04
CA TYR A 476 -19.87 -14.30 -4.25
C TYR A 476 -20.75 -14.24 -5.51
N PRO A 477 -21.89 -14.96 -5.62
CA PRO A 477 -22.70 -14.93 -6.84
C PRO A 477 -23.16 -13.52 -7.20
N ARG A 478 -23.51 -12.71 -6.19
CA ARG A 478 -23.87 -11.29 -6.39
C ARG A 478 -22.69 -10.47 -6.88
N TYR A 479 -21.50 -10.68 -6.31
CA TYR A 479 -20.28 -10.01 -6.77
C TYR A 479 -19.96 -10.33 -8.24
N PHE A 480 -19.95 -11.61 -8.62
CA PHE A 480 -19.71 -12.02 -10.01
C PHE A 480 -20.80 -11.52 -10.98
N ALA A 481 -22.05 -11.40 -10.52
CA ALA A 481 -23.15 -10.85 -11.33
C ALA A 481 -23.19 -9.32 -11.41
N SER A 482 -22.44 -8.61 -10.56
CA SER A 482 -22.56 -7.15 -10.41
C SER A 482 -21.76 -6.33 -11.41
N GLY A 483 -20.94 -6.95 -12.26
CA GLY A 483 -19.97 -6.27 -13.13
C GLY A 483 -18.68 -5.82 -12.41
N TRP A 484 -18.73 -5.63 -11.08
CA TRP A 484 -17.55 -5.25 -10.28
C TRP A 484 -16.42 -6.27 -10.35
N ALA A 485 -16.73 -7.56 -10.49
CA ALA A 485 -15.72 -8.60 -10.62
C ALA A 485 -14.82 -8.41 -11.85
N ALA A 486 -15.36 -7.96 -12.98
CA ALA A 486 -14.55 -7.65 -14.16
C ALA A 486 -13.75 -6.34 -13.96
N LEU A 487 -14.37 -5.32 -13.38
CA LEU A 487 -13.71 -4.02 -13.13
C LEU A 487 -12.50 -4.13 -12.19
N ASP A 488 -12.64 -4.87 -11.08
CA ASP A 488 -11.59 -5.02 -10.07
C ASP A 488 -10.38 -5.82 -10.58
N HIS A 489 -10.61 -6.62 -11.62
CA HIS A 489 -9.69 -7.63 -12.08
C HIS A 489 -9.41 -7.54 -13.59
N ALA A 490 -9.35 -6.31 -14.12
CA ALA A 490 -8.91 -6.03 -15.49
C ALA A 490 -9.63 -6.85 -16.57
N GLY A 491 -10.95 -7.02 -16.42
CA GLY A 491 -11.80 -7.78 -17.33
C GLY A 491 -11.79 -9.29 -17.11
N GLN A 492 -10.91 -9.82 -16.26
CA GLN A 492 -10.82 -11.25 -15.97
C GLN A 492 -11.59 -11.60 -14.70
N LEU A 493 -12.36 -12.68 -14.74
CA LEU A 493 -13.11 -13.14 -13.57
C LEU A 493 -12.19 -13.96 -12.64
N PRO A 494 -12.15 -13.66 -11.33
CA PRO A 494 -11.37 -14.44 -10.37
C PRO A 494 -11.83 -15.89 -10.29
N LEU A 495 -10.86 -16.81 -10.25
CA LEU A 495 -11.10 -18.20 -9.87
C LEU A 495 -11.11 -18.31 -8.35
N VAL A 496 -12.10 -19.01 -7.78
CA VAL A 496 -12.18 -19.27 -6.34
C VAL A 496 -11.51 -20.60 -6.03
N LEU A 497 -10.34 -20.54 -5.40
CA LEU A 497 -9.61 -21.67 -4.86
C LEU A 497 -10.10 -21.96 -3.46
N PHE A 498 -10.73 -23.11 -3.27
CA PHE A 498 -11.33 -23.51 -2.00
C PHE A 498 -10.57 -24.69 -1.41
N VAL A 499 -9.82 -24.46 -0.34
CA VAL A 499 -8.97 -25.47 0.29
C VAL A 499 -9.65 -25.99 1.56
N PHE A 500 -9.81 -27.30 1.65
CA PHE A 500 -10.35 -27.97 2.84
C PHE A 500 -9.23 -28.41 3.78
N GLU A 501 -9.53 -28.48 5.08
CA GLU A 501 -8.62 -29.06 6.08
C GLU A 501 -8.27 -30.52 5.76
N THR A 502 -9.26 -31.32 5.32
CA THR A 502 -9.11 -32.76 5.09
C THR A 502 -9.60 -33.19 3.70
N HIS A 503 -9.09 -34.34 3.24
CA HIS A 503 -9.54 -34.97 1.99
C HIS A 503 -11.03 -35.35 2.05
N ASP A 504 -11.50 -35.91 3.17
CA ASP A 504 -12.90 -36.32 3.32
C ASP A 504 -13.89 -35.15 3.21
N ALA A 505 -13.49 -33.98 3.70
CA ALA A 505 -14.29 -32.75 3.58
C ALA A 505 -14.36 -32.26 2.13
N GLU A 506 -13.25 -32.33 1.40
CA GLU A 506 -13.20 -32.04 -0.04
C GLU A 506 -14.12 -32.99 -0.82
N GLU A 507 -14.02 -34.31 -0.60
CA GLU A 507 -14.85 -35.30 -1.28
C GLU A 507 -16.34 -35.15 -0.95
N SER A 508 -16.68 -34.89 0.32
CA SER A 508 -18.05 -34.64 0.75
C SER A 508 -18.64 -33.40 0.07
N PHE A 509 -17.84 -32.34 -0.09
CA PHE A 509 -18.25 -31.16 -0.84
C PHE A 509 -18.44 -31.51 -2.32
N LEU A 510 -17.49 -32.18 -2.98
CA LEU A 510 -17.55 -32.52 -4.40
C LEU A 510 -18.77 -33.38 -4.75
N ARG A 511 -19.12 -34.37 -3.92
CA ARG A 511 -20.30 -35.22 -4.13
C ARG A 511 -21.61 -34.44 -4.11
N ALA A 512 -21.68 -33.37 -3.31
CA ALA A 512 -22.93 -32.67 -3.06
C ALA A 512 -22.94 -31.22 -3.60
N ALA A 513 -21.85 -30.76 -4.19
CA ALA A 513 -21.72 -29.45 -4.82
C ALA A 513 -22.70 -29.26 -5.99
N GLY A 514 -22.99 -30.29 -6.79
CA GLY A 514 -23.78 -30.15 -8.02
C GLY A 514 -23.23 -29.05 -8.95
N ALA A 515 -24.04 -28.55 -9.88
CA ALA A 515 -23.68 -27.43 -10.76
C ALA A 515 -23.64 -26.10 -9.99
N HIS A 516 -22.63 -25.90 -9.16
CA HIS A 516 -22.34 -24.61 -8.55
C HIS A 516 -22.01 -23.59 -9.65
N ARG A 517 -22.71 -22.45 -9.66
CA ARG A 517 -22.55 -21.40 -10.70
C ARG A 517 -21.28 -20.55 -10.56
N LEU A 518 -20.44 -20.83 -9.55
CA LEU A 518 -19.22 -20.08 -9.29
C LEU A 518 -18.01 -20.84 -9.86
N PRO A 519 -16.96 -20.13 -10.33
CA PRO A 519 -15.69 -20.73 -10.75
C PRO A 519 -14.91 -21.27 -9.54
N ILE A 520 -15.36 -22.35 -8.93
CA ILE A 520 -14.71 -22.92 -7.74
C ILE A 520 -13.87 -24.12 -8.15
N CYS A 521 -12.59 -24.10 -7.76
CA CYS A 521 -11.72 -25.27 -7.76
C CYS A 521 -11.38 -25.64 -6.33
N THR A 522 -11.27 -26.92 -6.03
CA THR A 522 -11.02 -27.42 -4.68
C THR A 522 -9.67 -28.11 -4.56
N SER A 523 -9.12 -28.08 -3.34
CA SER A 523 -8.01 -28.93 -2.92
C SER A 523 -8.12 -29.18 -1.41
N ASN A 524 -7.15 -29.90 -0.84
CA ASN A 524 -7.03 -30.08 0.60
C ASN A 524 -5.60 -29.82 1.09
N LEU A 525 -5.46 -29.50 2.37
CA LEU A 525 -4.19 -29.06 2.94
C LEU A 525 -3.05 -30.08 2.79
N ALA A 526 -3.34 -31.38 2.85
CA ALA A 526 -2.34 -32.43 2.68
C ALA A 526 -1.72 -32.39 1.26
N LEU A 527 -2.56 -32.23 0.23
CA LEU A 527 -2.09 -32.11 -1.15
C LEU A 527 -1.39 -30.77 -1.43
N ILE A 528 -1.84 -29.68 -0.80
CA ILE A 528 -1.12 -28.41 -0.92
C ILE A 528 0.29 -28.51 -0.34
N ASN A 529 0.47 -29.27 0.75
CA ASN A 529 1.75 -29.38 1.45
C ASN A 529 2.75 -30.36 0.83
N ASP A 530 2.27 -31.49 0.28
CA ASP A 530 3.15 -32.57 -0.18
C ASP A 530 3.54 -32.43 -1.66
N PRO A 531 2.64 -32.63 -2.65
CA PRO A 531 2.99 -32.38 -4.05
C PRO A 531 3.24 -30.89 -4.34
N GLY A 532 2.54 -29.97 -3.66
CA GLY A 532 2.75 -28.52 -3.79
C GLY A 532 1.59 -27.79 -4.47
N VAL A 533 1.41 -26.51 -4.15
CA VAL A 533 0.23 -25.71 -4.53
C VAL A 533 0.15 -25.40 -6.03
N LEU A 534 1.27 -25.41 -6.76
CA LEU A 534 1.29 -25.21 -8.21
C LEU A 534 1.13 -26.52 -9.00
N ARG A 535 1.21 -27.68 -8.33
CA ARG A 535 1.15 -29.02 -8.95
C ARG A 535 -0.28 -29.49 -9.14
N GLU A 536 -0.42 -30.73 -9.60
CA GLU A 536 -1.67 -31.43 -9.92
C GLU A 536 -2.51 -31.73 -8.68
N VAL A 537 -2.97 -30.69 -8.00
CA VAL A 537 -3.64 -30.77 -6.69
C VAL A 537 -5.05 -30.20 -6.72
N TRP A 538 -5.44 -29.54 -7.81
CA TRP A 538 -6.71 -28.80 -7.92
C TRP A 538 -7.74 -29.58 -8.72
N ARG A 539 -8.99 -29.55 -8.29
CA ARG A 539 -10.08 -30.27 -8.96
C ARG A 539 -11.31 -29.39 -9.14
N TRP A 540 -12.03 -29.58 -10.25
CA TRP A 540 -13.33 -28.97 -10.48
C TRP A 540 -14.47 -29.81 -9.86
N PRO A 541 -15.54 -29.20 -9.33
CA PRO A 541 -16.75 -29.91 -8.95
C PRO A 541 -17.42 -30.57 -10.17
N PRO A 542 -18.16 -31.69 -9.97
CA PRO A 542 -18.99 -32.29 -11.02
C PRO A 542 -19.97 -31.28 -11.66
N PRO A 543 -20.28 -31.38 -12.97
CA PRO A 543 -19.90 -32.46 -13.89
C PRO A 543 -18.51 -32.29 -14.53
N ASN A 544 -17.78 -31.22 -14.20
CA ASN A 544 -16.53 -30.84 -14.88
C ASN A 544 -15.29 -31.66 -14.45
N ALA A 545 -15.47 -32.84 -13.84
CA ALA A 545 -14.40 -33.58 -13.17
C ALA A 545 -13.98 -34.85 -13.92
N PRO A 546 -12.73 -34.91 -14.41
CA PRO A 546 -12.03 -36.19 -14.49
C PRO A 546 -10.86 -36.24 -13.49
N ASP A 547 -9.87 -35.35 -13.58
CA ASP A 547 -8.60 -35.48 -12.85
C ASP A 547 -8.17 -34.22 -12.11
N ARG A 548 -7.17 -34.35 -11.23
CA ARG A 548 -6.51 -33.18 -10.61
C ARG A 548 -5.64 -32.49 -11.67
N LEU A 549 -5.62 -31.16 -11.62
CA LEU A 549 -4.94 -30.30 -12.57
C LEU A 549 -3.96 -29.37 -11.85
N PRO A 550 -2.88 -28.96 -12.54
CA PRO A 550 -2.02 -27.92 -12.02
C PRO A 550 -2.69 -26.56 -12.12
N LEU A 551 -2.30 -25.63 -11.25
CA LEU A 551 -2.98 -24.33 -11.08
C LEU A 551 -3.15 -23.56 -12.41
N HIS A 552 -2.12 -23.59 -13.27
CA HIS A 552 -2.13 -22.87 -14.55
C HIS A 552 -3.17 -23.40 -15.56
N ARG A 553 -3.53 -24.70 -15.48
CA ARG A 553 -4.50 -25.31 -16.40
C ARG A 553 -5.96 -25.10 -16.00
N LEU A 554 -6.22 -24.56 -14.81
CA LEU A 554 -7.59 -24.47 -14.31
C LEU A 554 -8.51 -23.64 -15.21
N GLY A 555 -8.06 -22.52 -15.76
CA GLY A 555 -8.93 -21.69 -16.62
C GLY A 555 -9.24 -22.28 -18.01
N GLU A 556 -8.67 -23.43 -18.39
CA GLU A 556 -9.12 -24.19 -19.58
C GLU A 556 -10.55 -24.72 -19.36
N GLY A 557 -10.87 -25.19 -18.15
CA GLY A 557 -12.19 -25.72 -17.79
C GLY A 557 -13.29 -24.67 -17.63
N TYR A 558 -12.93 -23.40 -17.38
CA TYR A 558 -13.89 -22.33 -17.13
C TYR A 558 -14.62 -21.85 -18.40
N LYS A 559 -14.05 -22.05 -19.59
CA LYS A 559 -14.66 -21.68 -20.88
C LYS A 559 -15.99 -22.40 -21.17
N ASN A 560 -16.26 -23.52 -20.48
CA ASN A 560 -17.44 -24.36 -20.69
C ASN A 560 -18.62 -24.05 -19.74
N VAL A 561 -18.50 -23.10 -18.80
CA VAL A 561 -19.65 -22.64 -18.02
C VAL A 561 -20.37 -21.57 -18.83
N PRO A 562 -21.65 -21.75 -19.22
CA PRO A 562 -22.35 -20.79 -20.07
C PRO A 562 -22.48 -19.47 -19.32
N SER A 563 -21.63 -18.50 -19.69
CA SER A 563 -21.79 -17.13 -19.28
C SER A 563 -23.05 -16.60 -19.96
N ARG A 564 -24.17 -16.58 -19.22
CA ARG A 564 -25.27 -15.66 -19.55
C ARG A 564 -24.88 -14.23 -19.17
N SER A 565 -23.67 -13.78 -19.53
CA SER A 565 -23.45 -12.37 -19.78
C SER A 565 -24.16 -12.08 -21.09
N ARG A 566 -25.40 -11.62 -21.00
CA ARG A 566 -26.10 -11.04 -22.15
C ARG A 566 -25.13 -10.09 -22.85
N ARG A 567 -24.98 -10.30 -24.16
CA ARG A 567 -24.32 -9.38 -25.08
C ARG A 567 -24.69 -7.94 -24.69
N PHE A 568 -23.73 -7.17 -24.19
CA PHE A 568 -23.73 -5.75 -24.45
C PHE A 568 -23.53 -5.63 -25.96
N ARG A 569 -24.65 -5.49 -26.69
CA ARG A 569 -24.61 -5.12 -28.10
C ARG A 569 -23.91 -3.76 -28.17
N GLN A 570 -22.81 -3.70 -28.89
CA GLN A 570 -22.41 -2.47 -29.57
C GLN A 570 -23.62 -1.99 -30.35
N GLY A 571 -24.19 -0.86 -29.96
CA GLY A 571 -25.09 -0.11 -30.80
C GLY A 571 -24.25 0.48 -31.92
N SER A 572 -24.35 -0.12 -33.11
CA SER A 572 -24.00 0.53 -34.37
C SER A 572 -24.86 1.78 -34.51
N TYR A 573 -24.25 2.95 -34.38
CA TYR A 573 -24.77 4.15 -35.01
C TYR A 573 -24.48 3.99 -36.51
N GLU A 574 -25.47 3.51 -37.26
CA GLU A 574 -25.55 3.79 -38.69
C GLU A 574 -26.20 5.16 -38.84
N GLU A 575 -25.61 5.94 -39.75
CA GLU A 575 -26.00 7.27 -40.15
C GLU A 575 -27.46 7.31 -40.63
N THR A 576 -28.23 8.27 -40.12
CA THR A 576 -29.18 9.07 -40.90
C THR A 576 -29.48 10.37 -40.18
#